data_AF-A0A355IIL4-F1
#
_entry.id   AF-A0A355IIL4-F1
#
_cell.length_a   1.000
_cell.length_b   1.000
_cell.length_c   1.000
_cell.angle_alpha   90.00
_cell.angle_beta   90.00
_cell.angle_gamma   90.00
#
_symmetry.space_group_name_H-M   'P 1'
#
loop_
_entity.id
_entity.type
_entity.pdbx_description
1 polymer ?
#
loop_
_entity_poly.entity_id
_entity_poly.type
_entity_poly.pdbx_seq_one_letter_code
_entity_poly.pdbx_strand_id
1 'polypeptide(L)'
;MRIVAFIDKIADRGALERFFRPEGKYNDGVCALPVVSSKLRLYCLRLSDKILVLGNGGVKKTKTYNEDDTLKGYVITLQRFEQLLNEGVKEGTVRFTLNHIETDKTFEL
;
A
#
# COMPACT_ATOMS: atom_id res chain seq x y z
N MET A 1 -3.60 14.33 13.73
CA MET A 1 -2.34 13.55 13.72
C MET A 1 -1.81 13.55 12.29
N ARG A 2 -0.55 13.92 12.08
CA ARG A 2 0.05 14.03 10.72
C ARG A 2 0.44 12.64 10.19
N ILE A 3 0.48 12.48 8.87
CA ILE A 3 0.86 11.20 8.20
C ILE A 3 2.24 10.73 8.67
N VAL A 4 3.20 11.64 8.80
CA VAL A 4 4.56 11.33 9.28
C VAL A 4 4.54 10.61 10.63
N ALA A 5 3.75 11.10 11.59
CA ALA A 5 3.64 10.47 12.91
C ALA A 5 3.00 9.07 12.88
N PHE A 6 2.24 8.73 11.85
CA PHE A 6 1.77 7.35 11.63
C PHE A 6 2.86 6.48 11.04
N ILE A 7 3.62 7.00 10.07
CA ILE A 7 4.76 6.30 9.47
C ILE A 7 5.80 5.99 10.57
N ASP A 8 6.11 6.95 11.44
CA ASP A 8 7.04 6.76 12.56
C ASP A 8 6.58 5.63 13.50
N LYS A 9 5.27 5.58 13.82
CA LYS A 9 4.71 4.49 14.64
C LYS A 9 4.77 3.14 13.95
N ILE A 10 4.57 3.09 12.64
CA ILE A 10 4.68 1.85 11.85
C ILE A 10 6.13 1.41 11.77
N ALA A 11 7.08 2.34 11.62
CA ALA A 11 8.50 2.04 11.64
C ALA A 11 8.95 1.46 13.00
N ASP A 12 8.40 1.97 14.11
CA ASP A 12 8.70 1.48 15.46
C ASP A 12 8.01 0.14 15.79
N ARG A 13 6.74 -0.03 15.42
CA ARG A 13 5.90 -1.17 15.88
C ARG A 13 5.60 -2.22 14.83
N GLY A 14 5.99 -1.99 13.58
CA GLY A 14 5.60 -2.79 12.43
C GLY A 14 4.27 -2.36 11.79
N ALA A 15 4.07 -2.83 10.56
CA ALA A 15 2.90 -2.60 9.71
C ALA A 15 1.72 -3.51 10.08
N LEU A 16 1.27 -3.40 11.34
CA LEU A 16 0.14 -4.16 11.86
C LEU A 16 -1.20 -3.69 11.25
N GLU A 17 -2.08 -4.63 10.91
CA GLU A 17 -3.35 -4.36 10.20
C GLU A 17 -4.22 -3.27 10.85
N ARG A 18 -4.26 -3.24 12.20
CA ARG A 18 -5.02 -2.25 12.97
C ARG A 18 -4.61 -0.79 12.72
N PHE A 19 -3.43 -0.56 12.14
CA PHE A 19 -2.97 0.79 11.80
C PHE A 19 -3.47 1.28 10.46
N PHE A 20 -4.12 0.43 9.67
CA PHE A 20 -4.58 0.77 8.33
C PHE A 20 -6.11 0.77 8.24
N ARG A 21 -6.62 1.58 7.32
CA ARG A 21 -7.99 1.45 6.86
C ARG A 21 -7.98 0.52 5.64
N PRO A 22 -8.79 -0.56 5.63
CA PRO A 22 -8.94 -1.39 4.44
C PRO A 22 -9.56 -0.55 3.32
N GLU A 23 -8.88 -0.46 2.18
CA GLU A 23 -9.28 0.32 1.01
C GLU A 23 -8.88 -0.48 -0.24
N GLY A 24 -9.84 -1.09 -0.92
CA GLY A 24 -9.57 -2.03 -2.01
C GLY A 24 -10.71 -3.02 -2.22
N LYS A 25 -10.46 -4.08 -2.99
CA LYS A 25 -11.37 -5.21 -3.21
C LYS A 25 -11.08 -6.32 -2.18
N TYR A 26 -12.05 -7.22 -1.98
CA TYR A 26 -11.86 -8.41 -1.15
C TYR A 26 -10.68 -9.23 -1.71
N ASN A 27 -9.63 -9.43 -0.89
CA ASN A 27 -8.34 -10.08 -1.20
C ASN A 27 -7.26 -9.25 -1.94
N ASP A 28 -7.29 -7.92 -1.92
CA ASP A 28 -6.07 -7.14 -2.23
C ASP A 28 -5.38 -6.63 -0.96
N GLY A 29 -4.06 -6.52 -1.00
CA GLY A 29 -3.24 -5.99 0.11
C GLY A 29 -3.27 -4.46 0.20
N VAL A 30 -4.13 -3.81 -0.58
CA VAL A 30 -4.20 -2.36 -0.67
C VAL A 30 -4.91 -1.81 0.56
N CYS A 31 -4.31 -0.78 1.13
CA CYS A 31 -4.83 -0.12 2.32
C CYS A 31 -4.50 1.37 2.29
N ALA A 32 -5.13 2.15 3.17
CA ALA A 32 -4.76 3.55 3.35
C ALA A 32 -4.42 3.86 4.79
N LEU A 33 -3.52 4.84 4.97
CA LEU A 33 -3.23 5.37 6.30
C LEU A 33 -4.43 6.16 6.83
N PRO A 34 -4.78 6.01 8.12
CA PRO A 34 -5.87 6.73 8.75
C PRO A 34 -5.46 8.19 9.00
N VAL A 35 -5.86 9.08 8.10
CA VAL A 35 -5.62 10.52 8.26
C VAL A 35 -6.83 11.16 8.94
N VAL A 36 -6.65 11.56 10.21
CA VAL A 36 -7.74 12.08 11.06
C VAL A 36 -7.93 13.59 10.91
N SER A 37 -6.87 14.33 10.58
CA SER A 37 -6.87 15.81 10.63
C SER A 37 -6.69 16.49 9.27
N SER A 38 -6.67 15.76 8.16
CA SER A 38 -6.61 16.36 6.83
C SER A 38 -7.39 15.55 5.80
N LYS A 39 -7.65 16.16 4.65
CA LYS A 39 -8.26 15.49 3.50
C LYS A 39 -7.26 14.65 2.70
N LEU A 40 -6.03 14.44 3.18
CA LEU A 40 -5.06 13.63 2.45
C LEU A 40 -5.37 12.14 2.65
N ARG A 41 -5.18 11.36 1.60
CA ARG A 41 -5.24 9.90 1.65
C ARG A 41 -3.97 9.36 1.00
N LEU A 42 -3.20 8.59 1.75
CA LEU A 42 -2.00 7.89 1.26
C LEU A 42 -2.35 6.41 1.13
N TYR A 43 -2.23 5.87 -0.08
CA TYR A 43 -2.42 4.45 -0.33
C TYR A 43 -1.12 3.70 -0.14
N CYS A 44 -1.22 2.49 0.39
CA CYS A 44 -0.09 1.62 0.69
C CYS A 44 -0.47 0.20 0.29
N LEU A 45 0.54 -0.61 -0.01
CA LEU A 45 0.40 -2.06 -0.17
C LEU A 45 1.06 -2.74 1.03
N ARG A 46 0.27 -3.45 1.84
CA ARG A 46 0.75 -4.16 3.02
C ARG A 46 1.04 -5.60 2.63
N LEU A 47 2.33 -5.96 2.62
CA LEU A 47 2.77 -7.31 2.27
C LEU A 47 2.93 -8.19 3.51
N SER A 48 3.37 -7.59 4.63
CA SER A 48 3.46 -8.28 5.93
C SER A 48 3.47 -7.27 7.08
N ASP A 49 3.57 -7.75 8.32
CA ASP A 49 3.73 -6.90 9.50
C ASP A 49 5.08 -6.16 9.53
N LYS A 50 6.00 -6.50 8.62
CA LYS A 50 7.35 -5.93 8.54
C LYS A 50 7.67 -5.29 7.20
N ILE A 51 6.82 -5.48 6.20
CA ILE A 51 7.01 -4.96 4.84
C ILE A 51 5.77 -4.17 4.43
N LEU A 52 5.97 -2.88 4.24
CA LEU A 52 4.96 -1.94 3.75
C LEU A 52 5.53 -1.20 2.55
N VAL A 53 4.78 -1.18 1.45
CA VAL A 53 5.10 -0.37 0.27
C VAL A 53 4.23 0.88 0.30
N LEU A 54 4.87 2.04 0.33
CA LEU A 54 4.17 3.32 0.27
C LEU A 54 3.89 3.66 -1.20
N GLY A 55 2.61 3.78 -1.53
CA GLY A 55 2.16 4.23 -2.83
C GLY A 55 1.99 5.75 -2.86
N ASN A 56 1.32 6.21 -3.91
CA ASN A 56 0.96 7.62 -4.02
C ASN A 56 -0.30 7.94 -3.20
N GLY A 57 -0.57 9.23 -3.05
CA GLY A 57 -1.72 9.74 -2.33
C GLY A 57 -2.19 11.06 -2.91
N GLY A 58 -3.35 11.51 -2.44
CA GLY A 58 -3.92 12.76 -2.93
C GLY A 58 -4.91 13.38 -1.96
N VAL A 59 -5.36 14.57 -2.32
CA VAL A 59 -6.43 15.24 -1.59
C VAL A 59 -7.75 14.57 -1.95
N LYS A 60 -8.37 13.93 -0.96
CA LYS A 60 -9.70 13.35 -1.02
C LYS A 60 -10.74 14.43 -1.29
N LYS A 61 -11.29 14.42 -2.50
CA LYS A 61 -12.43 15.26 -2.91
C LYS A 61 -13.76 14.55 -2.66
N THR A 62 -13.77 13.23 -2.76
CA THR A 62 -14.96 12.37 -2.76
C THR A 62 -14.93 11.34 -1.64
N LYS A 63 -16.05 10.68 -1.32
CA LYS A 63 -16.13 9.73 -0.19
C LYS A 63 -15.31 8.46 -0.48
N THR A 64 -15.43 7.95 -1.71
CA THR A 64 -14.73 6.77 -2.23
C THR A 64 -13.70 7.15 -3.29
N TYR A 65 -12.61 6.38 -3.39
CA TYR A 65 -11.60 6.59 -4.42
C TYR A 65 -12.13 6.31 -5.84
N ASN A 66 -13.18 5.49 -5.97
CA ASN A 66 -13.75 5.11 -7.27
C ASN A 66 -14.32 6.29 -8.07
N GLU A 67 -14.62 7.39 -7.40
CA GLU A 67 -15.21 8.60 -8.00
C GLU A 67 -14.14 9.62 -8.45
N ASP A 68 -12.86 9.37 -8.17
CA ASP A 68 -11.74 10.23 -8.56
C ASP A 68 -10.75 9.41 -9.38
N ASP A 69 -10.66 9.70 -10.68
CA ASP A 69 -9.84 8.93 -11.63
C ASP A 69 -8.36 8.89 -11.23
N THR A 70 -7.86 9.94 -10.57
CA THR A 70 -6.47 10.01 -10.12
C THR A 70 -6.25 9.08 -8.93
N LEU A 71 -7.11 9.16 -7.92
CA LEU A 71 -7.03 8.29 -6.74
C LEU A 71 -7.26 6.83 -7.10
N LYS A 72 -8.19 6.57 -8.03
CA LYS A 72 -8.45 5.24 -8.60
C LYS A 72 -7.23 4.71 -9.35
N GLY A 73 -6.57 5.55 -10.15
CA GLY A 73 -5.33 5.20 -10.85
C GLY A 73 -4.26 4.69 -9.89
N TYR A 74 -4.03 5.40 -8.77
CA TYR A 74 -3.06 4.97 -7.75
C TYR A 74 -3.40 3.60 -7.13
N VAL A 75 -4.67 3.35 -6.85
CA VAL A 75 -5.11 2.05 -6.32
C VAL A 75 -4.89 0.93 -7.35
N ILE A 76 -5.24 1.17 -8.63
CA ILE A 76 -5.04 0.20 -9.71
C ILE A 76 -3.55 -0.10 -9.90
N THR A 77 -2.68 0.91 -9.85
CA THR A 77 -1.23 0.73 -9.92
C THR A 77 -0.71 -0.17 -8.79
N LEU A 78 -1.19 0.03 -7.55
CA LEU A 78 -0.81 -0.82 -6.42
C LEU A 78 -1.32 -2.26 -6.56
N GLN A 79 -2.55 -2.45 -7.05
CA GLN A 79 -3.11 -3.76 -7.34
C GLN A 79 -2.30 -4.50 -8.42
N ARG A 80 -1.92 -3.79 -9.49
CA ARG A 80 -1.08 -4.35 -10.56
C ARG A 80 0.31 -4.73 -10.03
N PHE A 81 0.90 -3.89 -9.20
CA PHE A 81 2.18 -4.18 -8.57
C PHE A 81 2.11 -5.43 -7.68
N GLU A 82 1.07 -5.57 -6.86
CA GLU A 82 0.84 -6.76 -6.04
C GLU A 82 0.71 -8.03 -6.89
N GLN A 83 -0.01 -7.96 -8.02
CA GLN A 83 -0.13 -9.08 -8.95
C GLN A 83 1.23 -9.52 -9.49
N LEU A 84 2.03 -8.56 -9.98
CA LEU A 84 3.37 -8.85 -10.50
C LEU A 84 4.31 -9.42 -9.43
N LEU A 85 4.22 -8.93 -8.19
CA LEU A 85 4.97 -9.50 -7.07
C LEU A 85 4.57 -10.95 -6.80
N ASN A 86 3.27 -11.24 -6.74
CA ASN A 86 2.76 -12.58 -6.49
C ASN A 86 3.11 -13.57 -7.62
N GLU A 87 3.08 -13.11 -8.87
CA GLU A 87 3.57 -13.88 -10.02
C GLU A 87 5.07 -14.14 -9.91
N GLY A 88 5.85 -13.11 -9.57
CA GLY A 88 7.28 -13.24 -9.36
C GLY A 88 7.65 -14.23 -8.26
N VAL A 89 6.86 -14.30 -7.17
CA VAL A 89 7.02 -15.29 -6.11
C VAL A 89 6.72 -16.70 -6.61
N LYS A 90 5.64 -16.88 -7.37
CA LYS A 90 5.28 -18.19 -7.96
C LYS A 90 6.36 -18.69 -8.92
N GLU A 91 6.99 -17.79 -9.66
CA GLU A 91 8.10 -18.09 -10.57
C GLU A 91 9.46 -18.24 -9.87
N GLY A 92 9.56 -17.89 -8.57
CA GLY A 92 10.81 -17.91 -7.82
C GLY A 92 11.78 -16.76 -8.12
N THR A 93 11.32 -15.73 -8.83
CA THR A 93 12.09 -14.54 -9.22
C THR A 93 11.97 -13.37 -8.24
N VAL A 94 10.99 -13.44 -7.34
CA VAL A 94 10.81 -12.54 -6.21
C VAL A 94 10.80 -13.39 -4.96
N ARG A 95 11.59 -13.00 -3.95
CA ARG A 95 11.59 -13.67 -2.66
C ARG A 95 11.31 -12.67 -1.55
N PHE A 96 10.27 -12.96 -0.79
CA PHE A 96 9.99 -12.26 0.46
C PHE A 96 10.78 -12.91 1.60
N THR A 97 11.61 -12.12 2.28
CA THR A 97 12.15 -12.49 3.59
C THR A 97 11.32 -11.83 4.69
N LEU A 98 11.79 -11.91 5.94
CA LEU A 98 11.11 -11.28 7.07
C LEU A 98 10.94 -9.77 6.92
N ASN A 99 11.89 -9.08 6.28
CA ASN A 99 11.94 -7.62 6.20
C ASN A 99 12.50 -7.08 4.87
N HIS A 100 12.80 -7.94 3.90
CA HIS A 100 13.29 -7.55 2.59
C HIS A 100 12.48 -8.21 1.47
N ILE A 101 12.45 -7.53 0.32
CA ILE A 101 12.00 -8.06 -0.96
C ILE A 101 13.26 -8.22 -1.81
N GLU A 102 13.60 -9.44 -2.17
CA GLU A 102 14.75 -9.76 -3.03
C GLU A 102 14.23 -10.03 -4.44
N THR A 103 14.68 -9.23 -5.41
CA THR A 103 14.35 -9.43 -6.82
C THR A 103 15.29 -8.63 -7.72
N ASP A 104 15.61 -9.19 -8.88
CA ASP A 104 16.33 -8.51 -9.96
C ASP A 104 15.37 -8.01 -11.06
N LYS A 105 14.05 -8.16 -10.85
CA LYS A 105 13.03 -7.73 -11.81
C LYS A 105 12.79 -6.22 -11.73
N THR A 106 12.70 -5.60 -12.91
CA THR A 106 12.11 -4.27 -13.06
C THR A 106 10.62 -4.43 -13.33
N PHE A 107 9.78 -3.80 -12.52
CA PHE A 107 8.32 -3.84 -12.68
C PHE A 107 7.85 -2.65 -13.50
N GLU A 108 7.20 -2.92 -14.65
CA GLU A 108 6.54 -1.89 -15.44
C GLU A 108 5.08 -1.73 -14.96
N LEU A 109 4.77 -0.53 -14.45
CA LEU A 109 3.52 -0.21 -13.77
C LEU A 109 2.55 0.59 -14.63
#